data_AF-A0A5C7WN05-F1
#
_entry.id   AF-A0A5C7WN05-F1
#
_cell.length_a   1.000
_cell.length_b   1.000
_cell.length_c   1.000
_cell.angle_alpha   90.00
_cell.angle_beta   90.00
_cell.angle_gamma   90.00
#
_symmetry.space_group_name_H-M   'P 1'
#
loop_
_entity.id
_entity.type
_entity.pdbx_description
1 polymer ?
#
loop_
_entity_poly.entity_id
_entity_poly.type
_entity_poly.pdbx_seq_one_letter_code
_entity_poly.pdbx_strand_id
1 'polypeptide(L)'
;SEGGLGRLNNSDGDEITVNMYGLENQYDKGGRLIDLAIATTTVGVTRTGTAARDVLVGTAGDDMINGGLGVDTLTGGAGNDVFVYNSMREAGDTITDFTPYADKLQLTSLLASLGVSANSALTGGYLRLMDVTGGAQLMVDTDGATGPAVAKPLVTLKGLTAKQVSPARDFIL
;
A
#
# COMPACT_ATOMS: atom_id res chain seq x y z
N SER A 1 8.42 -36.67 -32.51
CA SER A 1 8.04 -35.28 -32.81
C SER A 1 7.97 -34.54 -31.49
N GLU A 2 9.09 -33.92 -31.10
CA GLU A 2 9.09 -32.96 -30.01
C GLU A 2 8.48 -31.66 -30.54
N GLY A 3 7.47 -31.14 -29.85
CA GLY A 3 6.65 -30.05 -30.36
C GLY A 3 5.85 -29.33 -29.28
N GLY A 4 6.57 -28.55 -28.47
CA GLY A 4 6.09 -27.32 -27.83
C GLY A 4 5.36 -27.49 -26.49
N LEU A 5 5.50 -26.62 -25.48
CA LEU A 5 6.23 -25.36 -25.29
C LEU A 5 6.39 -25.22 -23.77
N GLY A 6 7.59 -24.93 -23.25
CA GLY A 6 7.78 -24.62 -21.83
C GLY A 6 9.24 -24.25 -21.60
N ARG A 7 9.51 -23.01 -21.21
CA ARG A 7 10.88 -22.51 -20.98
C ARG A 7 11.41 -23.18 -19.71
N LEU A 8 12.17 -24.25 -19.87
CA LEU A 8 12.83 -24.99 -18.79
C LEU A 8 13.93 -24.11 -18.16
N ASN A 9 14.00 -24.08 -16.82
CA ASN A 9 15.22 -23.65 -16.12
C ASN A 9 16.31 -24.72 -16.32
N ASN A 10 17.47 -24.35 -16.86
CA ASN A 10 18.59 -25.27 -17.09
C ASN A 10 19.23 -25.83 -15.80
N SER A 11 18.83 -25.37 -14.61
CA SER A 11 19.39 -25.81 -13.33
C SER A 11 18.65 -26.97 -12.66
N ASP A 12 17.37 -27.21 -12.98
CA ASP A 12 16.52 -28.22 -12.30
C ASP A 12 15.41 -28.84 -13.18
N GLY A 13 15.04 -28.20 -14.30
CA GLY A 13 14.17 -28.80 -15.31
C GLY A 13 12.66 -28.63 -15.11
N ASP A 14 12.22 -27.72 -14.23
CA ASP A 14 10.80 -27.43 -14.02
C ASP A 14 10.26 -26.28 -14.91
N GLU A 15 8.95 -26.30 -15.18
CA GLU A 15 8.23 -25.33 -16.01
C GLU A 15 7.99 -24.01 -15.24
N ILE A 16 8.60 -22.91 -15.71
CA ILE A 16 8.44 -21.56 -15.13
C ILE A 16 7.08 -20.97 -15.54
N THR A 17 5.99 -21.52 -15.03
CA THR A 17 4.73 -20.77 -14.99
C THR A 17 4.65 -20.09 -13.64
N VAL A 18 4.87 -18.77 -13.65
CA VAL A 18 4.63 -17.95 -12.47
C VAL A 18 3.13 -17.85 -12.19
N ASN A 19 2.75 -17.90 -10.92
CA ASN A 19 1.39 -17.56 -10.52
C ASN A 19 1.15 -16.03 -10.66
N MET A 20 -0.07 -15.56 -10.37
CA MET A 20 -0.42 -14.13 -10.44
C MET A 20 0.47 -13.22 -9.55
N TYR A 21 1.25 -13.82 -8.65
CA TYR A 21 2.14 -13.18 -7.69
C TYR A 21 3.63 -13.37 -8.02
N GLY A 22 3.97 -13.91 -9.20
CA GLY A 22 5.37 -14.02 -9.64
C GLY A 22 6.16 -15.20 -9.06
N LEU A 23 5.52 -16.14 -8.36
CA LEU A 23 6.18 -17.33 -7.80
C LEU A 23 6.08 -18.53 -8.75
N GLU A 24 7.14 -19.34 -8.84
CA GLU A 24 7.19 -20.55 -9.67
C GLU A 24 6.33 -21.68 -9.07
N ASN A 25 5.47 -22.28 -9.88
CA ASN A 25 4.78 -23.52 -9.50
C ASN A 25 5.73 -24.71 -9.65
N GLN A 26 5.72 -25.69 -8.73
CA GLN A 26 6.53 -26.90 -8.89
C GLN A 26 5.76 -28.00 -9.61
N TYR A 27 6.42 -28.64 -10.57
CA TYR A 27 5.86 -29.70 -11.41
C TYR A 27 6.66 -30.98 -11.19
N ASP A 28 6.04 -32.15 -11.38
CA ASP A 28 6.83 -33.38 -11.49
C ASP A 28 7.50 -33.48 -12.87
N LYS A 29 8.37 -34.48 -13.02
CA LYS A 29 9.02 -34.85 -14.29
C LYS A 29 8.04 -35.21 -15.42
N GLY A 30 6.75 -35.36 -15.12
CA GLY A 30 5.68 -35.59 -16.06
C GLY A 30 4.87 -34.33 -16.42
N GLY A 31 5.27 -33.15 -15.92
CA GLY A 31 4.56 -31.89 -16.15
C GLY A 31 3.23 -31.79 -15.37
N ARG A 32 3.02 -32.61 -14.35
CA ARG A 32 1.87 -32.49 -13.46
C ARG A 32 2.22 -31.56 -12.32
N LEU A 33 1.34 -30.60 -12.02
CA LEU A 33 1.40 -29.81 -10.79
C LEU A 33 1.43 -30.74 -9.58
N ILE A 34 2.55 -30.77 -8.87
CA ILE A 34 2.70 -31.53 -7.62
C ILE A 34 2.65 -30.62 -6.40
N ASP A 35 2.89 -29.34 -6.62
CA ASP A 35 2.72 -28.29 -5.64
C ASP A 35 1.98 -27.16 -6.33
N LEU A 36 0.65 -27.15 -6.20
CA LEU A 36 -0.11 -25.91 -6.42
C LEU A 36 0.24 -25.03 -5.23
N ALA A 37 1.43 -24.42 -5.28
CA ALA A 37 2.08 -23.67 -4.22
C ALA A 37 1.32 -23.76 -2.90
N ILE A 38 1.63 -24.77 -2.06
CA ILE A 38 1.28 -24.78 -0.64
C ILE A 38 1.32 -23.34 -0.19
N ALA A 39 0.22 -22.83 0.37
CA ALA A 39 0.05 -21.48 0.87
C ALA A 39 1.31 -21.00 1.57
N THR A 40 2.27 -20.48 0.80
CA THR A 40 3.42 -19.80 1.32
C THR A 40 2.78 -18.50 1.74
N THR A 41 2.64 -18.31 3.05
CA THR A 41 2.41 -16.98 3.59
C THR A 41 3.56 -16.16 3.04
N THR A 42 3.29 -15.40 1.98
CA THR A 42 4.28 -14.51 1.41
C THR A 42 4.68 -13.61 2.57
N VAL A 43 5.98 -13.58 2.87
CA VAL A 43 6.45 -12.81 4.03
C VAL A 43 6.35 -11.36 3.62
N GLY A 44 5.57 -10.59 4.38
CA GLY A 44 5.50 -9.16 4.21
C GLY A 44 6.86 -8.50 4.43
N VAL A 45 7.09 -7.40 3.75
CA VAL A 45 8.35 -6.67 3.74
C VAL A 45 8.16 -5.24 4.21
N THR A 46 9.25 -4.64 4.70
CA THR A 46 9.31 -3.20 4.88
C THR A 46 9.99 -2.58 3.66
N ARG A 47 9.31 -1.65 2.99
CA ARG A 47 9.85 -0.87 1.88
C ARG A 47 9.83 0.60 2.21
N THR A 48 10.95 1.27 1.95
CA THR A 48 11.08 2.72 2.07
C THR A 48 11.66 3.24 0.78
N GLY A 49 10.97 4.20 0.16
CA GLY A 49 11.46 4.88 -1.03
C GLY A 49 12.51 5.93 -0.71
N THR A 50 12.74 6.82 -1.67
CA THR A 50 13.83 7.78 -1.65
C THR A 50 13.29 9.20 -1.41
N ALA A 51 13.99 10.21 -1.92
CA ALA A 51 13.48 11.57 -1.97
C ALA A 51 12.99 11.97 -3.39
N ALA A 52 13.03 11.01 -4.33
CA ALA A 52 12.58 11.18 -5.70
C ALA A 52 11.13 10.70 -5.84
N ARG A 53 10.59 10.71 -7.07
CA ARG A 53 9.29 10.09 -7.36
C ARG A 53 9.51 8.61 -7.60
N ASP A 54 9.02 7.79 -6.70
CA ASP A 54 9.18 6.34 -6.71
C ASP A 54 7.89 5.61 -7.10
N VAL A 55 8.05 4.41 -7.66
CA VAL A 55 6.97 3.44 -7.85
C VAL A 55 7.32 2.24 -6.98
N LEU A 56 6.61 2.07 -5.87
CA LEU A 56 6.84 1.00 -4.91
C LEU A 56 5.69 0.00 -4.99
N VAL A 57 6.04 -1.26 -5.14
CA VAL A 57 5.08 -2.38 -5.13
C VAL A 57 5.46 -3.31 -3.99
N GLY A 58 4.49 -3.66 -3.16
CA GLY A 58 4.56 -4.64 -2.08
C GLY A 58 4.66 -6.08 -2.60
N THR A 59 4.06 -7.00 -1.87
CA THR A 59 4.08 -8.43 -2.07
C THR A 59 2.66 -8.97 -1.94
N ALA A 60 2.51 -10.26 -1.61
CA ALA A 60 1.22 -10.84 -1.25
C ALA A 60 1.08 -11.08 0.28
N GLY A 61 2.04 -10.58 1.07
CA GLY A 61 2.02 -10.61 2.52
C GLY A 61 1.83 -9.22 3.12
N ASP A 62 1.63 -9.16 4.44
CA ASP A 62 1.38 -7.91 5.17
C ASP A 62 2.60 -6.96 5.15
N ASP A 63 2.61 -5.99 4.25
CA ASP A 63 3.74 -5.10 4.03
C ASP A 63 3.67 -3.81 4.85
N MET A 64 4.83 -3.18 5.05
CA MET A 64 4.93 -1.81 5.56
C MET A 64 5.65 -0.94 4.53
N ILE A 65 4.93 0.01 3.93
CA ILE A 65 5.40 0.81 2.80
C ILE A 65 5.45 2.29 3.20
N ASN A 66 6.60 2.93 3.03
CA ASN A 66 6.78 4.37 3.14
C ASN A 66 7.34 4.89 1.81
N GLY A 67 6.63 5.82 1.15
CA GLY A 67 7.09 6.41 -0.11
C GLY A 67 8.39 7.21 0.04
N GLY A 68 8.56 7.86 1.19
CA GLY A 68 9.64 8.78 1.44
C GLY A 68 9.22 10.21 1.06
N LEU A 69 10.18 11.02 0.63
CA LEU A 69 9.84 12.32 0.06
C LEU A 69 9.61 12.15 -1.43
N GLY A 70 8.80 13.02 -2.01
CA GLY A 70 8.50 12.92 -3.43
C GLY A 70 6.99 12.84 -3.63
N VAL A 71 6.60 12.41 -4.82
CA VAL A 71 5.21 12.15 -5.16
C VAL A 71 5.20 10.76 -5.75
N ASP A 72 4.79 9.80 -4.93
CA ASP A 72 5.04 8.38 -5.18
C ASP A 72 3.77 7.66 -5.63
N THR A 73 3.97 6.54 -6.31
CA THR A 73 2.90 5.59 -6.62
C THR A 73 3.15 4.32 -5.82
N LEU A 74 2.25 4.02 -4.90
CA LEU A 74 2.40 2.94 -3.93
C LEU A 74 1.33 1.87 -4.20
N THR A 75 1.76 0.61 -4.27
CA THR A 75 0.90 -0.56 -4.42
C THR A 75 1.22 -1.52 -3.29
N GLY A 76 0.22 -1.90 -2.49
CA GLY A 76 0.38 -2.84 -1.38
C GLY A 76 0.45 -4.29 -1.87
N GLY A 77 -0.48 -4.65 -2.75
CA GLY A 77 -0.68 -6.01 -3.20
C GLY A 77 -1.75 -6.71 -2.38
N ALA A 78 -1.53 -7.98 -2.05
CA ALA A 78 -2.42 -8.71 -1.17
C ALA A 78 -1.84 -8.74 0.25
N GLY A 79 -2.68 -8.91 1.26
CA GLY A 79 -2.26 -8.84 2.65
C GLY A 79 -2.99 -7.72 3.37
N ASN A 80 -2.59 -7.46 4.61
CA ASN A 80 -3.01 -6.29 5.38
C ASN A 80 -1.84 -5.31 5.43
N ASP A 81 -1.82 -4.35 4.51
CA ASP A 81 -0.66 -3.49 4.31
C ASP A 81 -0.75 -2.22 5.16
N VAL A 82 0.41 -1.66 5.53
CA VAL A 82 0.51 -0.41 6.28
C VAL A 82 1.29 0.62 5.47
N PHE A 83 0.61 1.67 5.03
CA PHE A 83 1.23 2.82 4.38
C PHE A 83 1.56 3.89 5.42
N VAL A 84 2.83 4.24 5.55
CA VAL A 84 3.34 5.05 6.66
C VAL A 84 3.65 6.46 6.21
N TYR A 85 3.11 7.45 6.91
CA TYR A 85 3.44 8.86 6.73
C TYR A 85 3.99 9.47 8.03
N ASN A 86 5.20 10.02 7.97
CA ASN A 86 5.88 10.62 9.11
C ASN A 86 5.78 12.13 9.17
N SER A 87 5.53 12.80 8.04
CA SER A 87 5.40 14.25 8.00
C SER A 87 4.67 14.74 6.74
N MET A 88 4.21 15.99 6.75
CA MET A 88 3.61 16.63 5.56
C MET A 88 4.58 16.82 4.40
N ARG A 89 5.88 16.51 4.57
CA ARG A 89 6.86 16.54 3.48
C ARG A 89 6.79 15.31 2.57
N GLU A 90 6.14 14.24 3.03
CA GLU A 90 5.90 12.99 2.30
C GLU A 90 4.55 13.04 1.56
N ALA A 91 3.97 14.23 1.39
CA ALA A 91 2.64 14.40 0.81
C ALA A 91 2.66 14.40 -0.72
N GLY A 92 1.58 13.86 -1.31
CA GLY A 92 1.30 13.90 -2.74
C GLY A 92 1.06 12.53 -3.37
N ASP A 93 1.33 11.47 -2.62
CA ASP A 93 1.30 10.10 -3.13
C ASP A 93 -0.06 9.64 -3.63
N THR A 94 -0.01 8.61 -4.47
CA THR A 94 -1.16 7.83 -4.88
C THR A 94 -0.98 6.38 -4.45
N ILE A 95 -1.86 5.90 -3.57
CA ILE A 95 -1.97 4.47 -3.26
C ILE A 95 -2.98 3.85 -4.25
N THR A 96 -2.56 2.80 -4.95
CA THR A 96 -3.27 2.29 -6.13
C THR A 96 -4.34 1.25 -5.83
N ASP A 97 -4.24 0.55 -4.71
CA ASP A 97 -4.99 -0.67 -4.39
C ASP A 97 -5.38 -0.77 -2.90
N PHE A 98 -5.45 0.38 -2.21
CA PHE A 98 -5.85 0.42 -0.81
C PHE A 98 -7.18 -0.32 -0.60
N THR A 99 -7.16 -1.34 0.25
CA THR A 99 -8.28 -2.19 0.58
C THR A 99 -8.80 -1.84 1.96
N PRO A 100 -9.93 -1.11 2.09
CA PRO A 100 -10.49 -0.80 3.39
C PRO A 100 -10.74 -2.07 4.22
N TYR A 101 -10.68 -1.97 5.54
CA TYR A 101 -10.68 -3.10 6.50
C TYR A 101 -9.39 -3.92 6.58
N ALA A 102 -8.64 -4.08 5.49
CA ALA A 102 -7.36 -4.79 5.49
C ALA A 102 -6.20 -3.82 5.71
N ASP A 103 -6.09 -2.82 4.85
CA ASP A 103 -4.97 -1.89 4.83
C ASP A 103 -5.14 -0.74 5.80
N LYS A 104 -4.01 -0.16 6.19
CA LYS A 104 -3.97 0.96 7.13
C LYS A 104 -3.08 2.09 6.67
N LEU A 105 -3.50 3.31 7.00
CA LEU A 105 -2.65 4.50 6.99
C LEU A 105 -2.09 4.74 8.39
N GLN A 106 -0.78 4.66 8.55
CA GLN A 106 -0.11 4.98 9.81
C GLN A 106 0.30 6.44 9.85
N LEU A 107 -0.36 7.22 10.72
CA LEU A 107 -0.26 8.68 10.79
C LEU A 107 0.26 9.17 12.14
N THR A 108 0.57 8.29 13.09
CA THR A 108 1.02 8.66 14.44
C THR A 108 2.22 9.62 14.43
N SER A 109 3.26 9.31 13.64
CA SER A 109 4.45 10.17 13.53
C SER A 109 4.13 11.51 12.88
N LEU A 110 3.30 11.52 11.83
CA LEU A 110 2.79 12.73 11.20
C LEU A 110 2.06 13.62 12.21
N LEU A 111 1.11 13.07 12.96
CA LEU A 111 0.33 13.83 13.96
C LEU A 111 1.21 14.35 15.09
N ALA A 112 2.14 13.53 15.59
CA ALA A 112 3.10 13.95 16.60
C ALA A 112 3.98 15.12 16.09
N SER A 113 4.38 15.10 14.82
CA SER A 113 5.16 16.20 14.21
C SER A 113 4.38 17.53 14.15
N LEU A 114 3.05 17.47 14.18
CA LEU A 114 2.15 18.62 14.23
C LEU A 114 1.75 19.01 15.66
N GLY A 115 2.15 18.24 16.68
CA GLY A 115 1.72 18.43 18.07
C GLY A 115 0.25 18.04 18.30
N VAL A 116 -0.31 17.16 17.46
CA VAL A 116 -1.72 16.77 17.48
C VAL A 116 -1.86 15.39 18.14
N SER A 117 -2.76 15.28 19.12
CA SER A 117 -3.12 13.98 19.69
C SER A 117 -4.11 13.23 18.80
N ALA A 118 -4.09 11.89 18.84
CA ALA A 118 -5.02 11.04 18.07
C ALA A 118 -6.49 11.43 18.24
N ASN A 119 -6.93 11.72 19.48
CA ASN A 119 -8.31 12.16 19.73
C ASN A 119 -8.64 13.50 19.06
N SER A 120 -7.69 14.44 19.07
CA SER A 120 -7.86 15.75 18.44
C SER A 120 -7.80 15.66 16.93
N ALA A 121 -7.06 14.69 16.38
CA ALA A 121 -6.92 14.53 14.93
C ALA A 121 -8.28 14.38 14.22
N LEU A 122 -9.20 13.64 14.84
CA LEU A 122 -10.55 13.43 14.32
C LEU A 122 -11.52 14.51 14.77
N THR A 123 -11.61 14.78 16.08
CA THR A 123 -12.62 15.68 16.64
C THR A 123 -12.31 17.16 16.39
N GLY A 124 -11.04 17.51 16.25
CA GLY A 124 -10.56 18.86 15.93
C GLY A 124 -10.46 19.14 14.43
N GLY A 125 -10.80 18.17 13.57
CA GLY A 125 -10.83 18.36 12.12
C GLY A 125 -9.46 18.49 11.45
N TYR A 126 -8.42 17.92 12.05
CA TYR A 126 -7.07 17.89 11.45
C TYR A 126 -7.00 16.89 10.29
N LEU A 127 -7.83 15.85 10.28
CA LEU A 127 -7.92 14.89 9.18
C LEU A 127 -9.28 14.99 8.50
N ARG A 128 -9.30 15.03 7.17
CA ARG A 128 -10.53 15.05 6.38
C ARG A 128 -10.40 14.20 5.12
N LEU A 129 -11.38 13.35 4.87
CA LEU A 129 -11.50 12.63 3.60
C LEU A 129 -12.40 13.41 2.64
N MET A 130 -11.97 13.53 1.39
CA MET A 130 -12.72 14.21 0.33
C MET A 130 -12.78 13.34 -0.92
N ASP A 131 -13.94 13.27 -1.57
CA ASP A 131 -14.06 12.66 -2.89
C ASP A 131 -13.36 13.55 -3.93
N VAL A 132 -12.49 12.95 -4.74
CA VAL A 132 -11.83 13.60 -5.86
C VAL A 132 -12.05 12.78 -7.13
N THR A 133 -11.74 13.35 -8.29
CA THR A 133 -11.80 12.57 -9.53
C THR A 133 -10.79 11.42 -9.46
N GLY A 134 -11.27 10.19 -9.51
CA GLY A 134 -10.43 8.99 -9.53
C GLY A 134 -10.08 8.41 -8.15
N GLY A 135 -10.59 8.95 -7.04
CA GLY A 135 -10.34 8.37 -5.71
C GLY A 135 -10.85 9.18 -4.52
N ALA A 136 -10.45 8.74 -3.33
CA ALA A 136 -10.64 9.46 -2.07
C ALA A 136 -9.31 10.11 -1.67
N GLN A 137 -9.33 11.35 -1.22
CA GLN A 137 -8.12 12.06 -0.82
C GLN A 137 -8.15 12.35 0.67
N LEU A 138 -7.08 11.98 1.39
CA LEU A 138 -6.88 12.38 2.76
C LEU A 138 -6.22 13.76 2.79
N MET A 139 -6.92 14.72 3.37
CA MET A 139 -6.43 16.06 3.69
C MET A 139 -5.93 16.10 5.13
N VAL A 140 -4.89 16.89 5.35
CA VAL A 140 -4.36 17.23 6.67
C VAL A 140 -4.41 18.73 6.87
N ASP A 141 -5.11 19.15 7.90
CA ASP A 141 -5.13 20.51 8.41
C ASP A 141 -4.17 20.63 9.58
N THR A 142 -3.26 21.62 9.56
CA THR A 142 -2.17 21.72 10.54
C THR A 142 -2.57 22.43 11.82
N ASP A 143 -3.67 23.19 11.81
CA ASP A 143 -4.19 23.91 12.99
C ASP A 143 -5.66 23.59 13.31
N GLY A 144 -6.20 22.57 12.62
CA GLY A 144 -7.55 22.07 12.83
C GLY A 144 -8.63 22.99 12.25
N ALA A 145 -9.88 22.55 12.32
CA ALA A 145 -10.98 23.19 11.58
C ALA A 145 -11.31 24.64 11.99
N THR A 146 -10.79 25.10 13.13
CA THR A 146 -10.98 26.47 13.63
C THR A 146 -9.80 27.40 13.32
N GLY A 147 -8.68 26.85 12.87
CA GLY A 147 -7.48 27.59 12.57
C GLY A 147 -7.51 28.24 11.18
N PRO A 148 -6.60 29.19 10.91
CA PRO A 148 -6.50 29.85 9.61
C PRO A 148 -5.83 29.00 8.51
N ALA A 149 -5.14 27.90 8.85
CA ALA A 149 -4.53 27.06 7.84
C ALA A 149 -5.61 26.36 6.99
N VAL A 150 -5.25 26.09 5.74
CA VAL A 150 -6.10 25.33 4.84
C VAL A 150 -5.57 23.90 4.81
N ALA A 151 -6.46 22.94 4.99
CA ALA A 151 -6.15 21.53 4.84
C ALA A 151 -5.50 21.23 3.48
N LYS A 152 -4.41 20.46 3.49
CA LYS A 152 -3.61 20.10 2.30
C LYS A 152 -3.71 18.61 2.00
N PRO A 153 -3.62 18.20 0.73
CA PRO A 153 -3.53 16.79 0.38
C PRO A 153 -2.31 16.13 1.03
N LEU A 154 -2.54 14.96 1.63
CA LEU A 154 -1.48 14.04 2.04
C LEU A 154 -1.36 12.91 1.01
N VAL A 155 -2.44 12.15 0.78
CA VAL A 155 -2.42 10.97 -0.08
C VAL A 155 -3.76 10.78 -0.79
N THR A 156 -3.70 10.27 -2.02
CA THR A 156 -4.87 9.85 -2.80
C THR A 156 -5.00 8.33 -2.79
N LEU A 157 -6.16 7.83 -2.39
CA LEU A 157 -6.54 6.42 -2.42
C LEU A 157 -7.34 6.18 -3.70
N LYS A 158 -6.68 5.64 -4.72
CA LYS A 158 -7.24 5.48 -6.06
C LYS A 158 -8.43 4.53 -6.05
N GLY A 159 -9.48 4.88 -6.79
CA GLY A 159 -10.67 4.04 -6.99
C GLY A 159 -11.64 3.97 -5.81
N LEU A 160 -11.32 4.56 -4.66
CA LEU A 160 -12.21 4.64 -3.52
C LEU A 160 -13.02 5.95 -3.49
N THR A 161 -14.07 5.96 -2.69
CA THR A 161 -14.78 7.16 -2.25
C THR A 161 -14.49 7.42 -0.77
N ALA A 162 -14.59 8.67 -0.34
CA ALA A 162 -14.35 9.09 1.04
C ALA A 162 -15.22 8.31 2.04
N LYS A 163 -16.42 7.87 1.63
CA LYS A 163 -17.34 7.08 2.46
C LYS A 163 -16.89 5.64 2.69
N GLN A 164 -16.03 5.11 1.82
CA GLN A 164 -15.52 3.74 1.96
C GLN A 164 -14.38 3.66 2.97
N VAL A 165 -13.77 4.79 3.34
CA VAL A 165 -12.63 4.88 4.25
C VAL A 165 -13.09 5.44 5.59
N SER A 166 -12.75 4.75 6.68
CA SER A 166 -13.13 5.11 8.04
C SER A 166 -11.87 5.29 8.89
N PRO A 167 -11.62 6.49 9.44
CA PRO A 167 -10.46 6.71 10.29
C PRO A 167 -10.36 5.76 11.50
N ALA A 168 -11.48 5.38 12.10
CA ALA A 168 -11.50 4.48 13.25
C ALA A 168 -11.08 3.03 12.92
N ARG A 169 -11.07 2.67 11.63
CA ARG A 169 -10.77 1.33 11.14
C ARG A 169 -9.46 1.29 10.37
N ASP A 170 -9.32 2.22 9.44
CA ASP A 170 -8.27 2.22 8.43
C ASP A 170 -7.06 3.07 8.85
N PHE A 171 -7.14 3.87 9.92
CA PHE A 171 -6.00 4.69 10.36
C PHE A 171 -5.40 4.16 11.66
N ILE A 172 -4.07 4.27 11.78
CA ILE A 172 -3.32 4.14 13.01
C ILE A 172 -2.92 5.55 13.43
N LEU A 173 -3.49 6.04 14.53
CA LEU A 173 -3.36 7.41 15.02
C LEU A 173 -2.60 7.45 16.35
#